data_AF-A0A1S4G2H6-F1
#
_entry.id   AF-A0A1S4G2H6-F1
#
_cell.length_a   1.000
_cell.length_b   1.000
_cell.length_c   1.000
_cell.angle_alpha   90.00
_cell.angle_beta   90.00
_cell.angle_gamma   90.00
#
_symmetry.space_group_name_H-M   'P 1'
#
loop_
_entity.id
_entity.type
_entity.pdbx_description
1 polymer ?
#
loop_
_entity_poly.entity_id
_entity_poly.type
_entity_poly.pdbx_seq_one_letter_code
_entity_poly.pdbx_strand_id
1 'polypeptide(L)'
;MALFALQSRSAAFRGAPLPSIWLLNLLTGHRKSTNVDAIDSFISELMENKALKWKVLNHKQKTVPLVKSDDGLASINVQKRAPFRLTQIFDDLTSNPIVINIEPLEQTHIDNLIETAIREENERDVQLLFEQMIDYKKLPSGKVLNMLLAHFANASNREQLDKLEKLCGEVDPKFVTDNCSLLHYKAVTLWRNGNSFNSLEMFKKALAECTSESKAVIDRLLVKIVDETIGKKSEAVLLAVIEMGEFCLNELKDEFLIGYVWERSFLSQWFSDQEAARKLFDKHERLRLEIAKRVNNLCFSCMQEFNTEPLYRLTELFLKHNMSTQCRPILISLFEYEYWRRNLRACSEIMQNSIDLDIPLPEACNQKLLDLLLGRPGSLAKPTAESAAKRKQKLQAKKYELKF
;
A
#
# COMPACT_ATOMS: atom_id res chain seq x y z
N MET A 1 -55.06 2.03 -52.88
CA MET A 1 -56.26 2.39 -52.09
C MET A 1 -55.97 2.09 -50.63
N ALA A 2 -55.67 3.14 -49.87
CA ALA A 2 -56.46 3.60 -48.70
C ALA A 2 -56.27 2.69 -47.46
N LEU A 3 -55.41 3.11 -46.52
CA LEU A 3 -55.74 3.79 -45.23
C LEU A 3 -56.30 2.77 -44.21
N PHE A 4 -55.64 2.51 -43.08
CA PHE A 4 -55.55 3.41 -41.94
C PHE A 4 -54.24 3.28 -41.13
N ALA A 5 -53.73 4.43 -40.72
CA ALA A 5 -52.69 4.65 -39.72
C ALA A 5 -53.30 4.79 -38.31
N LEU A 6 -52.50 4.57 -37.26
CA LEU A 6 -52.35 5.49 -36.11
C LEU A 6 -51.15 5.01 -35.25
N GLN A 7 -50.00 5.67 -35.40
CA GLN A 7 -49.43 6.64 -34.44
C GLN A 7 -48.46 6.02 -33.41
N SER A 8 -47.22 5.75 -33.86
CA SER A 8 -46.04 5.82 -33.00
C SER A 8 -45.47 7.24 -33.08
N ARG A 9 -45.56 7.98 -31.97
CA ARG A 9 -44.88 9.28 -31.86
C ARG A 9 -43.48 9.06 -31.30
N SER A 10 -42.51 9.32 -32.17
CA SER A 10 -41.12 9.65 -31.85
C SER A 10 -41.03 10.95 -31.03
N ALA A 11 -40.26 10.92 -29.95
CA ALA A 11 -39.49 12.05 -29.43
C ALA A 11 -38.20 11.46 -28.86
N ALA A 12 -37.06 11.45 -29.56
CA ALA A 12 -36.19 12.60 -29.78
C ALA A 12 -36.00 13.44 -28.51
N PHE A 13 -35.13 12.98 -27.61
CA PHE A 13 -34.36 13.90 -26.77
C PHE A 13 -32.88 13.52 -26.82
N ARG A 14 -32.11 14.47 -27.32
CA ARG A 14 -30.67 14.42 -27.57
C ARG A 14 -29.94 14.36 -26.22
N GLY A 15 -28.90 13.53 -26.17
CA GLY A 15 -27.86 13.62 -25.14
C GLY A 15 -27.25 15.02 -25.17
N ALA A 16 -27.39 15.74 -24.06
CA ALA A 16 -26.60 16.90 -23.74
C ALA A 16 -25.48 16.46 -22.76
N PRO A 17 -24.26 17.02 -22.86
CA PRO A 17 -23.20 16.74 -21.92
C PRO A 17 -23.62 17.29 -20.54
N LEU A 18 -23.50 16.46 -19.50
CA LEU A 18 -23.73 16.87 -18.12
C LEU A 18 -22.87 18.11 -17.81
N PRO A 19 -23.47 19.24 -17.38
CA PRO A 19 -22.73 20.48 -17.21
C PRO A 19 -21.79 20.41 -16.00
N SER A 20 -20.54 20.84 -16.22
CA SER A 20 -19.42 20.98 -15.28
C SER A 20 -19.71 21.75 -13.98
N ILE A 21 -20.90 22.31 -13.84
CA ILE A 21 -21.39 23.04 -12.66
C ILE A 21 -21.74 22.07 -11.51
N TRP A 22 -22.15 20.83 -11.81
CA TRP A 22 -22.42 19.81 -10.79
C TRP A 22 -21.15 19.32 -10.09
N LEU A 23 -20.02 19.28 -10.80
CA LEU A 23 -18.71 18.86 -10.27
C LEU A 23 -18.08 19.90 -9.34
N LEU A 24 -18.36 21.20 -9.55
CA LEU A 24 -17.79 22.27 -8.75
C LEU A 24 -18.43 22.39 -7.35
N ASN A 25 -19.72 22.11 -7.22
CA ASN A 25 -20.40 22.19 -5.93
C ASN A 25 -20.01 21.06 -4.96
N LEU A 26 -19.48 19.94 -5.47
CA LEU A 26 -18.99 18.82 -4.66
C LEU A 26 -17.64 19.15 -3.98
N LEU A 27 -16.83 20.03 -4.59
CA LEU A 27 -15.45 20.31 -4.17
C LEU A 27 -15.29 21.55 -3.29
N THR A 28 -16.26 22.48 -3.24
CA THR A 28 -16.09 23.78 -2.56
C THR A 28 -16.48 23.82 -1.08
N GLY A 29 -16.65 22.66 -0.42
CA GLY A 29 -16.86 22.57 1.03
C GLY A 29 -15.61 22.85 1.86
N HIS A 30 -15.02 24.04 1.75
CA HIS A 30 -13.87 24.49 2.54
C HIS A 30 -14.16 24.42 4.05
N ARG A 31 -13.53 23.47 4.74
CA ARG A 31 -13.43 23.45 6.21
C ARG A 31 -12.29 24.35 6.64
N LYS A 32 -12.60 25.47 7.30
CA LYS A 32 -11.62 26.24 8.08
C LYS A 32 -11.19 25.37 9.28
N SER A 33 -9.92 24.97 9.30
CA SER A 33 -9.35 24.03 10.27
C SER A 33 -8.71 24.80 11.43
N THR A 34 -9.20 24.57 12.64
CA THR A 34 -8.60 25.00 13.91
C THR A 34 -7.40 24.14 14.35
N ASN A 35 -6.96 23.17 13.53
CA ASN A 35 -5.82 22.30 13.84
C ASN A 35 -4.46 22.85 13.38
N VAL A 36 -4.43 23.90 12.55
CA VAL A 36 -3.16 24.49 12.09
C VAL A 36 -2.43 25.16 13.26
N ASP A 37 -3.15 25.87 14.13
CA ASP A 37 -2.57 26.56 15.29
C ASP A 37 -2.00 25.60 16.35
N ALA A 38 -2.59 24.41 16.51
CA ALA A 38 -2.12 23.40 17.45
C ALA A 38 -0.83 22.71 16.97
N ILE A 39 -0.70 22.51 15.65
CA ILE A 39 0.50 21.94 15.04
C ILE A 39 1.65 22.95 15.10
N ASP A 40 1.38 24.23 14.85
CA ASP A 40 2.39 25.30 14.94
C ASP A 40 2.85 25.54 16.39
N SER A 41 1.96 25.40 17.38
CA SER A 41 2.32 25.43 18.81
C SER A 41 3.23 24.25 19.19
N PHE A 42 2.95 23.05 18.68
CA PHE A 42 3.76 21.86 18.96
C PHE A 42 5.15 21.95 18.30
N ILE A 43 5.22 22.42 17.05
CA ILE A 43 6.49 22.60 16.33
C ILE A 43 7.36 23.65 17.05
N SER A 44 6.76 24.73 17.54
CA SER A 44 7.46 25.77 18.30
C SER A 44 8.04 25.23 19.61
N GLU A 45 7.27 24.44 20.36
CA GLU A 45 7.71 23.82 21.62
C GLU A 45 8.83 22.79 21.41
N LEU A 46 8.80 22.04 20.30
CA LEU A 46 9.83 21.07 19.92
C LEU A 46 11.15 21.74 19.53
N MET A 47 11.07 22.89 18.87
CA MET A 47 12.23 23.72 18.51
C MET A 47 12.88 24.35 19.74
N GLU A 48 12.09 24.87 20.70
CA GLU A 48 12.61 25.39 21.97
C GLU A 48 13.28 24.31 22.82
N ASN A 49 12.70 23.11 22.90
CA ASN A 49 13.29 21.99 23.63
C ASN A 49 14.62 21.51 23.01
N LYS A 50 14.75 21.50 21.69
CA LYS A 50 16.03 21.23 21.02
C LYS A 50 17.05 22.33 21.28
N ALA A 51 16.65 23.60 21.22
CA ALA A 51 17.55 24.73 21.50
C ALA A 51 18.06 24.71 22.96
N LEU A 52 17.21 24.35 23.92
CA LEU A 52 17.59 24.19 25.33
C LEU A 52 18.56 23.02 25.53
N LYS A 53 18.33 21.87 24.90
CA LYS A 53 19.26 20.73 24.95
C LYS A 53 20.64 21.08 24.38
N TRP A 54 20.71 21.82 23.27
CA TRP A 54 21.97 22.28 22.70
C TRP A 54 22.71 23.29 23.61
N LYS A 55 21.98 24.20 24.27
CA LYS A 55 22.57 25.13 25.24
C LYS A 55 23.15 24.41 26.46
N VAL A 56 22.46 23.39 26.99
CA VAL A 56 22.94 22.58 28.12
C VAL A 56 24.16 21.73 27.75
N LEU A 57 24.21 21.20 26.51
CA LEU A 57 25.37 20.43 26.03
C LEU A 57 26.61 21.31 25.85
N ASN A 58 26.44 22.52 25.31
CA ASN A 58 27.55 23.48 25.12
C ASN A 58 28.06 24.07 26.45
N HIS A 59 27.20 24.24 27.46
CA HIS A 59 27.64 24.77 28.75
C HIS A 59 28.49 23.77 29.55
N LYS A 60 28.34 22.46 29.30
CA LYS A 60 29.18 21.41 29.90
C LYS A 60 30.57 21.30 29.27
N GLN A 61 30.79 21.84 28.07
CA GLN A 61 32.09 21.80 27.38
C GLN A 61 32.95 23.05 27.62
N LYS A 62 32.44 24.12 28.26
CA LYS A 62 33.13 25.41 28.38
C LYS A 62 33.65 25.79 29.77
N THR A 63 33.67 24.90 30.75
CA THR A 63 34.27 25.18 32.07
C THR A 63 35.49 24.30 32.35
N VAL A 64 36.64 24.71 31.81
CA VAL A 64 37.96 24.39 32.37
C VAL A 64 38.73 25.70 32.44
N PRO A 65 38.95 26.30 33.63
CA PRO A 65 39.84 27.44 33.77
C PRO A 65 41.29 26.96 33.73
N LEU A 66 42.08 27.61 32.88
CA LEU A 66 43.53 27.53 32.82
C LEU A 66 44.10 28.34 34.01
N VAL A 67 44.73 27.67 34.99
CA VAL A 67 45.52 28.32 36.04
C VAL A 67 46.98 27.92 35.87
N LYS A 68 47.85 28.94 35.82
CA LYS A 68 49.32 28.85 35.73
C LYS A 68 49.94 28.46 37.08
N SER A 69 51.13 27.86 36.98
CA SER A 69 52.15 27.44 37.97
C SER A 69 52.23 28.29 39.25
N ASP A 70 52.59 27.78 40.43
CA ASP A 70 53.90 27.19 40.78
C ASP A 70 53.87 26.45 42.14
N ASP A 71 55.00 25.84 42.50
CA ASP A 71 55.43 25.21 43.79
C ASP A 71 55.28 23.69 43.97
N GLY A 72 56.45 23.07 44.23
CA GLY A 72 56.68 21.62 44.20
C GLY A 72 56.46 20.88 45.52
N LEU A 73 56.32 19.55 45.41
CA LEU A 73 57.07 18.53 46.15
C LEU A 73 56.61 17.11 45.72
N ALA A 74 57.57 16.21 45.51
CA ALA A 74 57.52 14.75 45.69
C ALA A 74 56.36 13.90 45.10
N SER A 75 56.68 13.22 43.98
CA SER A 75 56.54 11.77 43.76
C SER A 75 55.46 10.98 44.53
N ILE A 76 54.35 10.64 43.85
CA ILE A 76 53.73 9.30 43.95
C ILE A 76 53.27 8.88 42.53
N ASN A 77 53.89 7.82 42.01
CA ASN A 77 53.62 7.25 40.69
C ASN A 77 52.33 6.40 40.74
N VAL A 78 51.18 7.04 40.57
CA VAL A 78 49.91 6.33 40.35
C VAL A 78 49.74 6.15 38.84
N GLN A 79 49.93 4.92 38.37
CA GLN A 79 49.56 4.52 37.01
C GLN A 79 48.10 4.91 36.76
N LYS A 80 47.88 5.98 35.99
CA LYS A 80 46.56 6.35 35.47
C LYS A 80 46.09 5.20 34.57
N ARG A 81 45.26 4.30 35.11
CA ARG A 81 44.48 3.37 34.29
C ARG A 81 43.73 4.21 33.27
N ALA A 82 43.92 3.88 31.99
CA ALA A 82 43.14 4.47 30.91
C ALA A 82 41.65 4.31 31.26
N PRO A 83 40.80 5.33 31.05
CA PRO A 83 39.39 5.24 31.36
C PRO A 83 38.79 4.08 30.55
N PHE A 84 38.16 3.13 31.24
CA PHE A 84 37.48 2.00 30.63
C PHE A 84 36.38 2.52 29.70
N ARG A 85 36.64 2.49 28.39
CA ARG A 85 35.69 2.92 27.36
C ARG A 85 34.90 1.70 26.90
N LEU A 86 33.72 1.50 27.48
CA LEU A 86 32.75 0.48 27.05
C LEU A 86 32.47 0.54 25.54
N THR A 87 32.56 1.72 24.93
CA THR A 87 32.44 1.91 23.48
C THR A 87 33.56 1.25 22.69
N GLN A 88 34.81 1.24 23.18
CA GLN A 88 35.90 0.54 22.51
C GLN A 88 35.76 -0.97 22.61
N ILE A 89 35.25 -1.48 23.74
CA ILE A 89 34.99 -2.91 23.91
C ILE A 89 33.79 -3.35 23.07
N PHE A 90 32.76 -2.48 22.95
CA PHE A 90 31.62 -2.73 22.09
C PHE A 90 32.03 -2.70 20.61
N ASP A 91 32.82 -1.71 20.20
CA ASP A 91 33.39 -1.66 18.85
C ASP A 91 34.30 -2.86 18.60
N ASP A 92 35.17 -3.26 19.54
CA ASP A 92 36.03 -4.45 19.40
C ASP A 92 35.24 -5.77 19.39
N LEU A 93 34.13 -5.88 20.12
CA LEU A 93 33.26 -7.07 20.13
C LEU A 93 32.35 -7.15 18.88
N THR A 94 31.99 -6.01 18.29
CA THR A 94 31.12 -5.94 17.10
C THR A 94 31.91 -5.84 15.80
N SER A 95 33.20 -5.48 15.86
CA SER A 95 34.09 -5.37 14.69
C SER A 95 34.98 -6.58 14.47
N ASN A 96 34.94 -7.59 15.34
CA ASN A 96 35.57 -8.86 15.05
C ASN A 96 34.72 -9.60 14.01
N PRO A 97 35.20 -9.75 12.76
CA PRO A 97 34.50 -10.56 11.79
C PRO A 97 34.33 -11.97 12.37
N ILE A 98 33.19 -12.58 12.12
CA ILE A 98 32.91 -13.95 12.53
C ILE A 98 34.05 -14.87 12.01
N VAL A 99 34.97 -15.29 12.89
CA VAL A 99 36.00 -16.30 12.59
C VAL A 99 35.38 -17.69 12.75
N ILE A 100 34.29 -17.94 12.04
CA ILE A 100 33.65 -19.25 11.99
C ILE A 100 34.01 -19.89 10.66
N ASN A 101 34.61 -21.08 10.71
CA ASN A 101 34.82 -21.91 9.52
C ASN A 101 33.53 -22.68 9.22
N ILE A 102 32.97 -22.51 8.02
CA ILE A 102 31.74 -23.19 7.56
C ILE A 102 31.97 -24.67 7.18
N GLU A 103 33.21 -25.10 6.99
CA GLU A 103 33.55 -26.48 6.59
C GLU A 103 32.98 -27.58 7.50
N PRO A 104 33.06 -27.50 8.85
CA PRO A 104 32.46 -28.50 9.73
C PRO A 104 30.95 -28.30 10.00
N LEU A 105 30.37 -27.17 9.57
CA LEU A 105 29.00 -26.83 9.97
C LEU A 105 27.93 -27.57 9.17
N GLU A 106 26.88 -27.95 9.90
CA GLU A 106 25.61 -28.42 9.33
C GLU A 106 24.84 -27.26 8.69
N GLN A 107 23.99 -27.57 7.71
CA GLN A 107 23.23 -26.60 6.92
C GLN A 107 22.39 -25.65 7.80
N THR A 108 21.85 -26.12 8.92
CA THR A 108 21.06 -25.32 9.87
C THR A 108 21.88 -24.23 10.56
N HIS A 109 23.14 -24.50 10.87
CA HIS A 109 24.03 -23.52 11.49
C HIS A 109 24.48 -22.47 10.47
N ILE A 110 24.71 -22.89 9.22
CA ILE A 110 25.00 -21.98 8.10
C ILE A 110 23.82 -21.03 7.87
N ASP A 111 22.61 -21.58 7.85
CA ASP A 111 21.37 -20.81 7.70
C ASP A 111 21.23 -19.72 8.77
N ASN A 112 21.42 -20.09 10.04
CA ASN A 112 21.32 -19.15 11.15
C ASN A 112 22.37 -18.04 11.09
N LEU A 113 23.61 -18.37 10.70
CA LEU A 113 24.70 -17.38 10.60
C LEU A 113 24.42 -16.36 9.50
N ILE A 114 24.00 -16.81 8.32
CA ILE A 114 23.68 -15.93 7.19
C ILE A 114 22.44 -15.09 7.50
N GLU A 115 21.38 -15.71 8.06
CA GLU A 115 20.16 -14.98 8.41
C GLU A 115 20.44 -13.89 9.47
N THR A 116 21.28 -14.19 10.46
CA THR A 116 21.68 -13.22 11.49
C THR A 116 22.52 -12.11 10.89
N ALA A 117 23.53 -12.43 10.08
CA ALA A 117 24.39 -11.44 9.44
C ALA A 117 23.61 -10.47 8.52
N ILE A 118 22.64 -10.98 7.74
CA ILE A 118 21.77 -10.15 6.91
C ILE A 118 20.85 -9.28 7.77
N ARG A 119 20.26 -9.85 8.84
CA ARG A 119 19.33 -9.12 9.72
C ARG A 119 20.02 -8.01 10.52
N GLU A 120 21.28 -8.22 10.88
CA GLU A 120 22.12 -7.25 11.57
C GLU A 120 22.79 -6.24 10.61
N GLU A 121 22.53 -6.34 9.31
CA GLU A 121 23.12 -5.50 8.26
C GLU A 121 24.67 -5.52 8.29
N ASN A 122 25.28 -6.63 8.73
CA ASN A 122 26.72 -6.77 8.82
C ASN A 122 27.31 -7.27 7.50
N GLU A 123 27.57 -6.34 6.58
CA GLU A 123 28.10 -6.64 5.23
C GLU A 123 29.44 -7.39 5.25
N ARG A 124 30.28 -7.20 6.28
CA ARG A 124 31.56 -7.90 6.37
C ARG A 124 31.39 -9.38 6.62
N ASP A 125 30.50 -9.72 7.55
CA ASP A 125 30.20 -11.11 7.86
C ASP A 125 29.48 -11.79 6.70
N VAL A 126 28.57 -11.10 6.01
CA VAL A 126 27.92 -11.62 4.80
C VAL A 126 28.97 -11.94 3.72
N GLN A 127 29.95 -11.05 3.50
CA GLN A 127 31.02 -11.29 2.53
C GLN A 127 31.91 -12.47 2.90
N LEU A 128 32.34 -12.56 4.16
CA LEU A 128 33.20 -13.66 4.63
C LEU A 128 32.49 -15.01 4.56
N LEU A 129 31.23 -15.07 5.00
CA LEU A 129 30.42 -16.28 4.90
C LEU A 129 30.21 -16.68 3.43
N PHE A 130 29.99 -15.71 2.54
CA PHE A 130 29.83 -15.96 1.11
C PHE A 130 31.11 -16.48 0.43
N GLU A 131 32.28 -15.92 0.75
CA GLU A 131 33.57 -16.41 0.26
C GLU A 131 33.81 -17.86 0.71
N GLN A 132 33.57 -18.16 1.99
CA GLN A 132 33.67 -19.53 2.49
C GLN A 132 32.67 -20.48 1.82
N MET A 133 31.44 -20.04 1.51
CA MET A 133 30.48 -20.86 0.76
C MET A 133 31.00 -21.24 -0.63
N ILE A 134 31.67 -20.32 -1.31
CA ILE A 134 32.31 -20.57 -2.61
C ILE A 134 33.45 -21.57 -2.44
N ASP A 135 34.35 -21.32 -1.49
CA ASP A 135 35.55 -22.13 -1.27
C ASP A 135 35.21 -23.58 -0.91
N TYR A 136 34.22 -23.77 -0.01
CA TYR A 136 33.78 -25.09 0.44
C TYR A 136 32.65 -25.69 -0.41
N LYS A 137 32.20 -25.01 -1.46
CA LYS A 137 31.07 -25.39 -2.31
C LYS A 137 29.82 -25.81 -1.53
N LYS A 138 29.48 -25.07 -0.48
CA LYS A 138 28.31 -25.33 0.36
C LYS A 138 27.21 -24.31 0.10
N LEU A 139 25.97 -24.78 0.04
CA LEU A 139 24.79 -23.94 -0.07
C LEU A 139 23.94 -23.99 1.22
N PRO A 140 23.36 -22.86 1.64
CA PRO A 140 22.34 -22.83 2.68
C PRO A 140 21.03 -23.44 2.17
N SER A 141 20.02 -23.54 3.02
CA SER A 141 18.68 -23.93 2.58
C SER A 141 18.11 -22.94 1.56
N GLY A 142 17.19 -23.40 0.71
CA GLY A 142 16.60 -22.57 -0.36
C GLY A 142 15.96 -21.26 0.14
N LYS A 143 15.46 -21.22 1.40
CA LYS A 143 14.90 -20.00 2.00
C LYS A 143 15.98 -18.95 2.26
N VAL A 144 17.08 -19.35 2.88
CA VAL A 144 18.21 -18.45 3.18
C VAL A 144 18.98 -18.10 1.91
N LEU A 145 19.07 -19.03 0.95
CA LEU A 145 19.63 -18.77 -0.37
C LEU A 145 18.86 -17.66 -1.12
N ASN A 146 17.52 -17.72 -1.11
CA ASN A 146 16.67 -16.67 -1.68
C ASN A 146 16.82 -15.33 -0.94
N MET A 147 17.05 -15.35 0.38
CA MET A 147 17.33 -14.16 1.18
C MET A 147 18.68 -13.54 0.78
N LEU A 148 19.72 -14.36 0.62
CA LEU A 148 21.04 -13.91 0.20
C LEU A 148 21.04 -13.37 -1.25
N LEU A 149 20.35 -14.05 -2.17
CA LEU A 149 20.13 -13.56 -3.54
C LEU A 149 19.40 -12.22 -3.55
N ALA A 150 18.35 -12.07 -2.72
CA ALA A 150 17.64 -10.82 -2.56
C ALA A 150 18.53 -9.71 -1.97
N HIS A 151 19.40 -10.05 -1.02
CA HIS A 151 20.35 -9.11 -0.41
C HIS A 151 21.30 -8.54 -1.47
N PHE A 152 22.01 -9.41 -2.20
CA PHE A 152 22.93 -8.98 -3.25
C PHE A 152 22.22 -8.25 -4.39
N ALA A 153 21.00 -8.67 -4.73
CA ALA A 153 20.21 -8.00 -5.75
C ALA A 153 19.82 -6.56 -5.36
N ASN A 154 19.41 -6.36 -4.10
CA ASN A 154 19.05 -5.02 -3.59
C ASN A 154 20.29 -4.13 -3.40
N ALA A 155 21.43 -4.70 -3.01
CA ALA A 155 22.72 -4.00 -2.92
C ALA A 155 23.33 -3.67 -4.30
N SER A 156 22.70 -4.12 -5.40
CA SER A 156 23.19 -3.97 -6.77
C SER A 156 24.56 -4.62 -7.02
N ASN A 157 24.93 -5.62 -6.23
CA ASN A 157 26.21 -6.31 -6.35
C ASN A 157 26.15 -7.44 -7.39
N ARG A 158 26.35 -7.06 -8.66
CA ARG A 158 26.26 -7.99 -9.79
C ARG A 158 27.31 -9.10 -9.74
N GLU A 159 28.53 -8.79 -9.30
CA GLU A 159 29.62 -9.77 -9.28
C GLU A 159 29.35 -10.91 -8.30
N GLN A 160 28.86 -10.59 -7.10
CA GLN A 160 28.49 -11.60 -6.12
C GLN A 160 27.27 -12.40 -6.55
N LEU A 161 26.30 -11.76 -7.21
CA LEU A 161 25.13 -12.46 -7.76
C LEU A 161 25.54 -13.46 -8.85
N ASP A 162 26.41 -13.07 -9.77
CA ASP A 162 26.90 -13.96 -10.85
C ASP A 162 27.77 -15.11 -10.29
N LYS A 163 28.54 -14.87 -9.22
CA LYS A 163 29.28 -15.92 -8.49
C LYS A 163 28.34 -16.90 -7.78
N LEU A 164 27.29 -16.39 -7.12
CA LEU A 164 26.31 -17.22 -6.42
C LEU A 164 25.48 -18.05 -7.40
N GLU A 165 25.08 -17.49 -8.54
CA GLU A 165 24.39 -18.24 -9.60
C GLU A 165 25.25 -19.39 -10.14
N LYS A 166 26.55 -19.17 -10.37
CA LYS A 166 27.48 -20.23 -10.78
C LYS A 166 27.58 -21.33 -9.74
N LEU A 167 27.70 -20.96 -8.46
CA LEU A 167 27.73 -21.91 -7.35
C LEU A 167 26.42 -22.73 -7.27
N CYS A 168 25.27 -22.07 -7.42
CA CYS A 168 23.97 -22.74 -7.49
C CYS A 168 23.91 -23.71 -8.67
N GLY A 169 24.41 -23.33 -9.85
CA GLY A 169 24.45 -24.21 -11.02
C GLY A 169 25.34 -25.44 -10.84
N GLU A 170 26.43 -25.32 -10.07
CA GLU A 170 27.34 -26.42 -9.78
C GLU A 170 26.81 -27.40 -8.71
N VAL A 171 26.19 -26.87 -7.65
CA VAL A 171 25.80 -27.65 -6.46
C VAL A 171 24.33 -28.09 -6.50
N ASP A 172 23.42 -27.23 -6.96
CA ASP A 172 21.99 -27.51 -7.07
C ASP A 172 21.36 -26.92 -8.36
N PRO A 173 21.58 -27.58 -9.52
CA PRO A 173 21.05 -27.11 -10.80
C PRO A 173 19.52 -27.12 -10.88
N LYS A 174 18.85 -27.91 -10.01
CA LYS A 174 17.37 -27.93 -9.95
C LYS A 174 16.85 -26.61 -9.41
N PHE A 175 17.46 -26.09 -8.34
CA PHE A 175 17.10 -24.77 -7.78
C PHE A 175 17.17 -23.64 -8.81
N VAL A 176 18.19 -23.64 -9.67
CA VAL A 176 18.33 -22.63 -10.74
C VAL A 176 17.21 -22.75 -11.78
N THR A 177 16.87 -23.97 -12.16
CA THR A 177 15.81 -24.24 -13.13
C THR A 177 14.44 -23.86 -12.58
N ASP A 178 14.16 -24.24 -11.33
CA ASP A 178 12.87 -23.98 -10.66
C ASP A 178 12.62 -22.48 -10.42
N ASN A 179 13.69 -21.68 -10.33
CA ASN A 179 13.65 -20.22 -10.14
C ASN A 179 13.93 -19.40 -11.40
N CYS A 180 13.63 -19.95 -12.59
CA CYS A 180 13.73 -19.25 -13.90
C CYS A 180 15.12 -18.68 -14.17
N SER A 181 16.16 -19.47 -13.90
CA SER A 181 17.55 -19.05 -14.03
C SER A 181 17.89 -17.77 -13.27
N LEU A 182 17.20 -17.52 -12.16
CA LEU A 182 17.40 -16.36 -11.28
C LEU A 182 17.29 -15.00 -12.01
N LEU A 183 16.63 -14.97 -13.17
CA LEU A 183 16.50 -13.78 -14.02
C LEU A 183 15.84 -12.61 -13.28
N HIS A 184 14.92 -12.91 -12.37
CA HIS A 184 14.23 -11.90 -11.57
C HIS A 184 15.15 -11.17 -10.58
N TYR A 185 16.17 -11.83 -10.02
CA TYR A 185 17.17 -11.16 -9.18
C TYR A 185 18.09 -10.25 -10.00
N LYS A 186 18.48 -10.68 -11.20
CA LYS A 186 19.21 -9.83 -12.16
C LYS A 186 18.37 -8.64 -12.62
N ALA A 187 17.06 -8.82 -12.79
CA ALA A 187 16.16 -7.73 -13.12
C ALA A 187 16.12 -6.69 -11.98
N VAL A 188 16.13 -7.11 -10.72
CA VAL A 188 16.19 -6.20 -9.56
C VAL A 188 17.50 -5.39 -9.52
N THR A 189 18.66 -5.99 -9.80
CA THR A 189 19.92 -5.23 -9.83
C THR A 189 19.90 -4.15 -10.92
N LEU A 190 19.37 -4.46 -12.11
CA LEU A 190 19.18 -3.47 -13.17
C LEU A 190 18.24 -2.34 -12.75
N TRP A 191 17.16 -2.67 -12.04
CA TRP A 191 16.21 -1.68 -11.53
C TRP A 191 16.88 -0.69 -10.56
N ARG A 192 17.66 -1.23 -9.62
CA ARG A 192 18.38 -0.44 -8.61
C ARG A 192 19.46 0.44 -9.21
N ASN A 193 20.13 -0.05 -10.27
CA ASN A 193 21.10 0.72 -11.04
C ASN A 193 20.47 1.79 -11.97
N GLY A 194 19.15 1.95 -11.94
CA GLY A 194 18.43 2.95 -12.74
C GLY A 194 18.13 2.52 -14.18
N ASN A 195 18.48 1.30 -14.57
CA ASN A 195 18.16 0.76 -15.89
C ASN A 195 16.77 0.10 -15.88
N SER A 196 15.74 0.93 -15.73
CA SER A 196 14.36 0.49 -15.57
C SER A 196 13.82 -0.29 -16.78
N PHE A 197 14.14 0.09 -18.01
CA PHE A 197 13.62 -0.58 -19.21
C PHE A 197 14.18 -2.01 -19.34
N ASN A 198 15.50 -2.17 -19.26
CA ASN A 198 16.12 -3.50 -19.36
C ASN A 198 15.71 -4.40 -18.19
N SER A 199 15.51 -3.81 -17.01
CA SER A 199 14.95 -4.53 -15.85
C SER A 199 13.57 -5.11 -16.17
N LEU A 200 12.64 -4.31 -16.69
CA LEU A 200 11.30 -4.76 -17.02
C LEU A 200 11.30 -5.81 -18.14
N GLU A 201 12.16 -5.67 -19.16
CA GLU A 201 12.33 -6.71 -20.18
C GLU A 201 12.85 -8.03 -19.60
N MET A 202 13.76 -7.99 -18.63
CA MET A 202 14.20 -9.19 -17.93
C MET A 202 13.08 -9.82 -17.10
N PHE A 203 12.22 -9.02 -16.46
CA PHE A 203 11.04 -9.55 -15.80
C PHE A 203 10.05 -10.20 -16.78
N LYS A 204 9.87 -9.66 -17.99
CA LYS A 204 9.03 -10.30 -19.03
C LYS A 204 9.54 -11.70 -19.35
N LYS A 205 10.84 -11.84 -19.55
CA LYS A 205 11.49 -13.15 -19.81
C LYS A 205 11.33 -14.09 -18.62
N ALA A 206 11.59 -13.59 -17.40
CA ALA A 206 11.43 -14.38 -16.19
C ALA A 206 10.00 -14.91 -16.01
N LEU A 207 8.98 -14.09 -16.26
CA LEU A 207 7.57 -14.50 -16.17
C LEU A 207 7.15 -15.49 -17.26
N ALA A 208 7.70 -15.39 -18.47
CA ALA A 208 7.39 -16.31 -19.57
C ALA A 208 7.89 -17.74 -19.27
N GLU A 209 8.98 -17.85 -18.51
CA GLU A 209 9.65 -19.12 -18.19
C GLU A 209 9.32 -19.64 -16.77
N CYS A 210 8.45 -18.96 -16.03
CA CYS A 210 8.23 -19.24 -14.60
C CYS A 210 7.34 -20.42 -14.26
N THR A 211 7.67 -21.05 -13.13
CA THR A 211 6.82 -21.99 -12.40
C THR A 211 5.86 -21.23 -11.49
N SER A 212 4.82 -21.91 -10.96
CA SER A 212 3.85 -21.26 -10.07
C SER A 212 4.46 -20.69 -8.78
N GLU A 213 5.51 -21.34 -8.24
CA GLU A 213 6.18 -20.90 -7.01
C GLU A 213 7.06 -19.67 -7.24
N SER A 214 7.85 -19.69 -8.31
CA SER A 214 8.71 -18.56 -8.71
C SER A 214 7.89 -17.34 -9.11
N LYS A 215 6.71 -17.54 -9.73
CA LYS A 215 5.76 -16.47 -10.04
C LYS A 215 5.39 -15.63 -8.81
N ALA A 216 5.09 -16.26 -7.68
CA ALA A 216 4.74 -15.54 -6.44
C ALA A 216 5.91 -14.72 -5.87
N VAL A 217 7.16 -15.10 -6.14
CA VAL A 217 8.34 -14.28 -5.81
C VAL A 217 8.43 -13.10 -6.76
N ILE A 218 8.28 -13.32 -8.06
CA ILE A 218 8.34 -12.29 -9.09
C ILE A 218 7.23 -11.24 -8.87
N ASP A 219 6.01 -11.66 -8.59
CA ASP A 219 4.87 -10.77 -8.32
C ASP A 219 5.15 -9.85 -7.11
N ARG A 220 5.76 -10.38 -6.04
CA ARG A 220 6.16 -9.58 -4.88
C ARG A 220 7.22 -8.53 -5.25
N LEU A 221 8.18 -8.88 -6.11
CA LEU A 221 9.19 -7.93 -6.59
C LEU A 221 8.59 -6.86 -7.50
N LEU A 222 7.66 -7.25 -8.38
CA LEU A 222 6.96 -6.33 -9.27
C LEU A 222 6.07 -5.36 -8.48
N VAL A 223 5.37 -5.82 -7.43
CA VAL A 223 4.63 -4.96 -6.51
C VAL A 223 5.54 -3.88 -5.91
N LYS A 224 6.74 -4.25 -5.44
CA LYS A 224 7.72 -3.29 -4.92
C LYS A 224 8.16 -2.27 -5.98
N ILE A 225 8.35 -2.71 -7.22
CA ILE A 225 8.69 -1.84 -8.36
C ILE A 225 7.56 -0.84 -8.65
N VAL A 226 6.31 -1.29 -8.61
CA VAL A 226 5.12 -0.44 -8.80
C VAL A 226 5.06 0.63 -7.69
N ASP A 227 5.24 0.24 -6.43
CA ASP A 227 5.25 1.15 -5.27
C ASP A 227 6.42 2.16 -5.25
N GLU A 228 7.53 1.80 -5.89
CA GLU A 228 8.67 2.69 -6.11
C GLU A 228 8.49 3.60 -7.32
N THR A 229 7.57 3.28 -8.23
CA THR A 229 7.35 4.03 -9.48
C THR A 229 6.27 5.09 -9.28
N ILE A 230 5.10 4.69 -8.78
CA ILE A 230 3.92 5.56 -8.69
C ILE A 230 4.18 6.70 -7.71
N GLY A 231 3.95 7.93 -8.17
CA GLY A 231 4.19 9.17 -7.43
C GLY A 231 5.64 9.50 -7.09
N LYS A 232 6.63 8.73 -7.58
CA LYS A 232 8.06 8.91 -7.25
C LYS A 232 8.99 8.96 -8.46
N LYS A 233 8.70 8.20 -9.53
CA LYS A 233 9.52 8.17 -10.75
C LYS A 233 8.84 8.94 -11.90
N SER A 234 9.55 9.06 -13.01
CA SER A 234 9.05 9.73 -14.21
C SER A 234 7.90 8.97 -14.87
N GLU A 235 7.06 9.71 -15.59
CA GLU A 235 5.91 9.18 -16.35
C GLU A 235 6.34 8.10 -17.36
N ALA A 236 7.50 8.25 -18.00
CA ALA A 236 8.04 7.26 -18.92
C ALA A 236 8.25 5.88 -18.26
N VAL A 237 8.71 5.87 -17.00
CA VAL A 237 8.88 4.61 -16.25
C VAL A 237 7.53 4.03 -15.85
N LEU A 238 6.55 4.88 -15.49
CA LEU A 238 5.19 4.43 -15.25
C LEU A 238 4.58 3.78 -16.49
N LEU A 239 4.72 4.39 -17.67
CA LEU A 239 4.25 3.81 -18.93
C LEU A 239 4.90 2.45 -19.22
N ALA A 240 6.20 2.30 -18.96
CA ALA A 240 6.87 1.01 -19.12
C ALA A 240 6.34 -0.06 -18.15
N VAL A 241 6.03 0.32 -16.90
CA VAL A 241 5.39 -0.58 -15.91
C VAL A 241 3.96 -0.93 -16.32
N ILE A 242 3.24 0.01 -16.92
CA ILE A 242 1.91 -0.24 -17.49
C ILE A 242 2.00 -1.24 -18.64
N GLU A 243 2.92 -1.05 -19.59
CA GLU A 243 3.17 -1.99 -20.69
C GLU A 243 3.54 -3.39 -20.17
N MET A 244 4.27 -3.47 -19.05
CA MET A 244 4.54 -4.73 -18.36
C MET A 244 3.24 -5.39 -17.84
N GLY A 245 2.36 -4.62 -17.20
CA GLY A 245 1.05 -5.11 -16.78
C GLY A 245 0.16 -5.53 -17.96
N GLU A 246 0.20 -4.80 -19.08
CA GLU A 246 -0.53 -5.15 -20.30
C GLU A 246 0.01 -6.43 -20.93
N PHE A 247 1.32 -6.66 -20.89
CA PHE A 247 1.93 -7.92 -21.28
C PHE A 247 1.40 -9.08 -20.43
N CYS A 248 1.36 -8.94 -19.09
CA CYS A 248 0.79 -9.96 -18.21
C CYS A 248 -0.69 -10.25 -18.52
N LEU A 249 -1.48 -9.20 -18.78
CA LEU A 249 -2.91 -9.34 -19.08
C LEU A 249 -3.16 -10.04 -20.42
N ASN A 250 -2.41 -9.69 -21.46
CA ASN A 250 -2.67 -10.13 -22.82
C ASN A 250 -2.01 -11.49 -23.13
N GLU A 251 -0.73 -11.64 -22.78
CA GLU A 251 0.06 -12.83 -23.11
C GLU A 251 -0.09 -13.91 -22.04
N LEU A 252 0.00 -13.54 -20.76
CA LEU A 252 -0.03 -14.49 -19.64
C LEU A 252 -1.44 -14.72 -19.08
N LYS A 253 -2.43 -13.92 -19.54
CA LYS A 253 -3.82 -13.91 -19.02
C LYS A 253 -3.88 -13.72 -17.51
N ASP A 254 -2.97 -12.93 -16.97
CA ASP A 254 -2.90 -12.62 -15.54
C ASP A 254 -3.26 -11.15 -15.30
N GLU A 255 -4.34 -10.94 -14.55
CA GLU A 255 -4.83 -9.61 -14.24
C GLU A 255 -4.21 -9.01 -12.96
N PHE A 256 -3.42 -9.77 -12.20
CA PHE A 256 -2.90 -9.36 -10.90
C PHE A 256 -2.10 -8.06 -10.98
N LEU A 257 -1.05 -8.04 -11.81
CA LEU A 257 -0.13 -6.90 -11.89
C LEU A 257 -0.82 -5.65 -12.42
N ILE A 258 -1.59 -5.79 -13.51
CA ILE A 258 -2.28 -4.64 -14.13
C ILE A 258 -3.35 -4.07 -13.19
N GLY A 259 -4.06 -4.94 -12.45
CA GLY A 259 -5.00 -4.52 -11.42
C GLY A 259 -4.32 -3.74 -10.30
N TYR A 260 -3.16 -4.21 -9.85
CA TYR A 260 -2.36 -3.53 -8.82
C TYR A 260 -1.84 -2.17 -9.31
N VAL A 261 -1.27 -2.12 -10.53
CA VAL A 261 -0.83 -0.86 -11.16
C VAL A 261 -1.98 0.13 -11.25
N TRP A 262 -3.16 -0.32 -11.69
CA TRP A 262 -4.34 0.53 -11.78
C TRP A 262 -4.75 1.07 -10.41
N GLU A 263 -4.87 0.20 -9.39
CA GLU A 263 -5.32 0.59 -8.06
C GLU A 263 -4.39 1.64 -7.43
N ARG A 264 -3.07 1.40 -7.51
CA ARG A 264 -2.07 2.31 -6.97
C ARG A 264 -2.03 3.64 -7.74
N SER A 265 -2.20 3.61 -9.06
CA SER A 265 -2.22 4.82 -9.90
C SER A 265 -3.50 5.63 -9.68
N PHE A 266 -4.64 4.95 -9.49
CA PHE A 266 -5.94 5.57 -9.21
C PHE A 266 -5.97 6.28 -7.84
N LEU A 267 -5.37 5.66 -6.83
CA LEU A 267 -5.26 6.21 -5.48
C LEU A 267 -4.09 7.20 -5.32
N SER A 268 -3.23 7.36 -6.34
CA SER A 268 -2.14 8.33 -6.32
C SER A 268 -2.67 9.76 -6.15
N GLN A 269 -1.89 10.61 -5.50
CA GLN A 269 -2.18 12.04 -5.37
C GLN A 269 -1.84 12.82 -6.65
N TRP A 270 -1.01 12.24 -7.52
CA TRP A 270 -0.55 12.89 -8.75
C TRP A 270 -1.58 12.76 -9.87
N PHE A 271 -1.88 13.87 -10.53
CA PHE A 271 -2.86 13.91 -11.61
C PHE A 271 -2.45 13.03 -12.81
N SER A 272 -1.17 13.01 -13.17
CA SER A 272 -0.64 12.18 -14.26
C SER A 272 -0.93 10.70 -14.06
N ASP A 273 -0.71 10.20 -12.84
CA ASP A 273 -0.93 8.80 -12.47
C ASP A 273 -2.43 8.46 -12.53
N GLN A 274 -3.28 9.38 -12.04
CA GLN A 274 -4.72 9.23 -12.11
C GLN A 274 -5.22 9.21 -13.56
N GLU A 275 -4.67 10.05 -14.43
CA GLU A 275 -5.00 10.06 -15.86
C GLU A 275 -4.58 8.75 -16.54
N ALA A 276 -3.41 8.23 -16.22
CA ALA A 276 -2.95 6.92 -16.69
C ALA A 276 -3.90 5.80 -16.24
N ALA A 277 -4.34 5.81 -14.97
CA ALA A 277 -5.31 4.85 -14.46
C ALA A 277 -6.66 4.93 -15.19
N ARG A 278 -7.14 6.14 -15.51
CA ARG A 278 -8.37 6.36 -16.30
C ARG A 278 -8.23 5.78 -17.71
N LYS A 279 -7.12 6.06 -18.40
CA LYS A 279 -6.84 5.52 -19.73
C LYS A 279 -6.79 3.98 -19.72
N LEU A 280 -6.19 3.39 -18.69
CA LEU A 280 -6.17 1.93 -18.53
C LEU A 280 -7.56 1.33 -18.32
N PHE A 281 -8.36 1.96 -17.46
CA PHE A 281 -9.74 1.55 -17.23
C PHE A 281 -10.57 1.61 -18.50
N ASP A 282 -10.39 2.66 -19.31
CA ASP A 282 -11.08 2.81 -20.59
C ASP A 282 -10.66 1.77 -21.63
N LYS A 283 -9.36 1.44 -21.68
CA LYS A 283 -8.77 0.54 -22.69
C LYS A 283 -9.13 -0.94 -22.45
N HIS A 284 -9.12 -1.41 -21.20
CA HIS A 284 -9.16 -2.85 -20.91
C HIS A 284 -10.45 -3.30 -20.21
N GLU A 285 -11.31 -4.02 -20.91
CA GLU A 285 -12.55 -4.54 -20.33
C GLU A 285 -12.31 -5.57 -19.22
N ARG A 286 -11.33 -6.46 -19.40
CA ARG A 286 -10.97 -7.45 -18.36
C ARG A 286 -10.56 -6.80 -17.05
N LEU A 287 -9.78 -5.72 -17.13
CA LEU A 287 -9.40 -4.93 -15.96
C LEU A 287 -10.64 -4.34 -15.27
N ARG A 288 -11.61 -3.81 -16.03
CA ARG A 288 -12.87 -3.29 -15.45
C ARG A 288 -13.64 -4.35 -14.68
N LEU A 289 -13.73 -5.57 -15.21
CA LEU A 289 -14.40 -6.70 -14.55
C LEU A 289 -13.68 -7.12 -13.27
N GLU A 290 -12.35 -7.14 -13.27
CA GLU A 290 -11.57 -7.44 -12.06
C GLU A 290 -11.73 -6.37 -10.98
N ILE A 291 -11.72 -5.09 -11.36
CA ILE A 291 -11.97 -3.99 -10.42
C ILE A 291 -13.40 -4.08 -9.87
N ALA A 292 -14.38 -4.40 -10.70
CA ALA A 292 -15.78 -4.58 -10.28
C ALA A 292 -15.93 -5.61 -9.16
N LYS A 293 -15.14 -6.70 -9.18
CA LYS A 293 -15.13 -7.72 -8.10
C LYS A 293 -14.55 -7.18 -6.79
N ARG A 294 -13.66 -6.19 -6.86
CA ARG A 294 -12.92 -5.62 -5.71
C ARG A 294 -13.52 -4.34 -5.15
N VAL A 295 -14.62 -3.84 -5.72
CA VAL A 295 -15.25 -2.55 -5.32
C VAL A 295 -15.52 -2.46 -3.83
N ASN A 296 -16.02 -3.52 -3.20
CA ASN A 296 -16.28 -3.51 -1.76
C ASN A 296 -15.01 -3.27 -0.93
N ASN A 297 -13.89 -3.88 -1.33
CA ASN A 297 -12.60 -3.69 -0.65
C ASN A 297 -12.09 -2.28 -0.87
N LEU A 298 -12.21 -1.73 -2.08
CA LEU A 298 -11.85 -0.34 -2.37
C LEU A 298 -12.68 0.66 -1.55
N CYS A 299 -14.00 0.43 -1.45
CA CYS A 299 -14.88 1.22 -0.58
C CYS A 299 -14.40 1.18 0.86
N PHE A 300 -14.11 -0.01 1.38
CA PHE A 300 -13.64 -0.16 2.76
C PHE A 300 -12.32 0.57 3.00
N SER A 301 -11.32 0.41 2.12
CA SER A 301 -10.02 1.07 2.24
C SER A 301 -10.15 2.60 2.19
N CYS A 302 -10.91 3.15 1.24
CA CYS A 302 -11.11 4.59 1.12
C CYS A 302 -11.83 5.18 2.35
N MET A 303 -12.78 4.44 2.92
CA MET A 303 -13.50 4.86 4.12
C MET A 303 -12.63 4.85 5.37
N GLN A 304 -11.69 3.91 5.51
CA GLN A 304 -10.71 3.91 6.60
C GLN A 304 -9.81 5.15 6.57
N GLU A 305 -9.45 5.61 5.37
CA GLU A 305 -8.65 6.82 5.17
C GLU A 305 -9.49 8.12 5.25
N PHE A 306 -10.79 8.01 5.55
CA PHE A 306 -11.75 9.12 5.56
C PHE A 306 -11.78 9.92 4.24
N ASN A 307 -11.45 9.28 3.12
CA ASN A 307 -11.33 9.92 1.82
C ASN A 307 -12.46 9.46 0.88
N THR A 308 -13.42 10.36 0.62
CA THR A 308 -14.57 10.07 -0.25
C THR A 308 -14.32 10.39 -1.72
N GLU A 309 -13.28 11.17 -2.03
CA GLU A 309 -12.97 11.62 -3.39
C GLU A 309 -12.69 10.46 -4.37
N PRO A 310 -11.89 9.43 -4.03
CA PRO A 310 -11.71 8.27 -4.89
C PRO A 310 -13.02 7.55 -5.20
N LEU A 311 -13.99 7.54 -4.28
CA LEU A 311 -15.26 6.85 -4.48
C LEU A 311 -16.18 7.57 -5.46
N TYR A 312 -16.20 8.90 -5.43
CA TYR A 312 -16.89 9.69 -6.44
C TYR A 312 -16.27 9.47 -7.83
N ARG A 313 -14.95 9.56 -7.95
CA ARG A 313 -14.23 9.30 -9.22
C ARG A 313 -14.44 7.87 -9.71
N LEU A 314 -14.53 6.89 -8.82
CA LEU A 314 -14.81 5.50 -9.18
C LEU A 314 -16.25 5.34 -9.68
N THR A 315 -17.20 6.04 -9.06
CA THR A 315 -18.60 6.07 -9.51
C THR A 315 -18.71 6.65 -10.92
N GLU A 316 -18.02 7.76 -11.20
CA GLU A 316 -17.95 8.35 -12.55
C GLU A 316 -17.41 7.37 -13.59
N LEU A 317 -16.34 6.65 -13.26
CA LEU A 317 -15.75 5.65 -14.14
C LEU A 317 -16.72 4.50 -14.45
N PHE A 318 -17.42 3.98 -13.45
CA PHE A 318 -18.40 2.92 -13.68
C PHE A 318 -19.60 3.40 -14.49
N LEU A 319 -20.10 4.60 -14.22
CA LEU A 319 -21.22 5.18 -14.98
C LEU A 319 -20.84 5.41 -16.44
N LYS A 320 -19.62 5.89 -16.72
CA LYS A 320 -19.10 6.05 -18.09
C LYS A 320 -19.14 4.75 -18.91
N HIS A 321 -18.97 3.60 -18.26
CA HIS A 321 -18.95 2.27 -18.88
C HIS A 321 -20.24 1.47 -18.67
N ASN A 322 -21.34 2.14 -18.28
CA ASN A 322 -22.65 1.50 -18.03
C ASN A 322 -22.64 0.38 -16.95
N MET A 323 -21.73 0.47 -15.98
CA MET A 323 -21.59 -0.50 -14.88
C MET A 323 -22.37 -0.05 -13.62
N SER A 324 -23.66 0.23 -13.78
CA SER A 324 -24.52 0.78 -12.70
C SER A 324 -24.66 -0.15 -11.50
N THR A 325 -24.60 -1.47 -11.71
CA THR A 325 -24.71 -2.46 -10.62
C THR A 325 -23.56 -2.36 -9.60
N GLN A 326 -22.38 -1.92 -10.05
CA GLN A 326 -21.16 -1.75 -9.28
C GLN A 326 -21.15 -0.42 -8.51
N CYS A 327 -21.93 0.56 -8.97
CA CYS A 327 -22.13 1.82 -8.24
C CYS A 327 -22.94 1.63 -6.95
N ARG A 328 -23.83 0.61 -6.89
CA ARG A 328 -24.66 0.33 -5.72
C ARG A 328 -23.87 0.19 -4.40
N PRO A 329 -22.86 -0.68 -4.28
CA PRO A 329 -22.06 -0.77 -3.06
C PRO A 329 -21.35 0.54 -2.71
N ILE A 330 -20.92 1.32 -3.70
CA ILE A 330 -20.25 2.62 -3.48
C ILE A 330 -21.23 3.62 -2.86
N LEU A 331 -22.44 3.74 -3.42
CA LEU A 331 -23.47 4.63 -2.89
C LEU A 331 -23.92 4.23 -1.47
N ILE A 332 -24.01 2.93 -1.19
CA ILE A 332 -24.29 2.43 0.17
C ILE A 332 -23.17 2.86 1.13
N SER A 333 -21.90 2.63 0.78
CA SER A 333 -20.77 3.02 1.64
C SER A 333 -20.72 4.53 1.87
N LEU A 334 -20.92 5.35 0.83
CA LEU A 334 -20.99 6.80 0.94
C LEU A 334 -22.14 7.26 1.84
N PHE A 335 -23.32 6.66 1.68
CA PHE A 335 -24.49 6.96 2.50
C PHE A 335 -24.21 6.65 3.97
N GLU A 336 -23.64 5.48 4.27
CA GLU A 336 -23.33 5.09 5.63
C GLU A 336 -22.31 6.05 6.26
N TYR A 337 -21.26 6.40 5.52
CA TYR A 337 -20.25 7.35 5.97
C TYR A 337 -20.85 8.72 6.32
N GLU A 338 -21.69 9.30 5.46
CA GLU A 338 -22.34 10.59 5.73
C GLU A 338 -23.41 10.49 6.83
N TYR A 339 -24.08 9.34 6.96
CA TYR A 339 -25.00 9.07 8.06
C TYR A 339 -24.29 9.08 9.41
N TRP A 340 -23.12 8.44 9.52
CA TRP A 340 -22.29 8.48 10.74
C TRP A 340 -21.87 9.90 11.11
N ARG A 341 -21.66 10.77 10.12
CA ARG A 341 -21.34 12.19 10.31
C ARG A 341 -22.57 13.07 10.58
N ARG A 342 -23.78 12.49 10.57
CA ARG A 342 -25.07 13.17 10.72
C ARG A 342 -25.31 14.25 9.66
N ASN A 343 -24.78 14.05 8.46
CA ASN A 343 -24.93 14.99 7.36
C ASN A 343 -26.20 14.70 6.56
N LEU A 344 -27.33 15.26 7.02
CA LEU A 344 -28.63 15.05 6.38
C LEU A 344 -28.65 15.44 4.90
N ARG A 345 -27.99 16.57 4.56
CA ARG A 345 -27.97 17.07 3.18
C ARG A 345 -27.29 16.08 2.24
N ALA A 346 -26.09 15.62 2.61
CA ALA A 346 -25.36 14.65 1.78
C ALA A 346 -26.10 13.30 1.68
N CYS A 347 -26.71 12.81 2.77
CA CYS A 347 -27.53 11.60 2.72
C CYS A 347 -28.75 11.75 1.76
N SER A 348 -29.38 12.94 1.75
CA SER A 348 -30.49 13.23 0.83
C SER A 348 -30.01 13.34 -0.62
N GLU A 349 -28.86 13.96 -0.86
CA GLU A 349 -28.25 14.06 -2.20
C GLU A 349 -27.87 12.68 -2.74
N ILE A 350 -27.28 11.79 -1.93
CA ILE A 350 -26.97 10.41 -2.32
C ILE A 350 -28.25 9.62 -2.65
N MET A 351 -29.31 9.80 -1.86
CA MET A 351 -30.59 9.15 -2.12
C MET A 351 -31.21 9.64 -3.43
N GLN A 352 -31.22 10.95 -3.66
CA GLN A 352 -31.71 11.53 -4.91
C GLN A 352 -30.90 11.02 -6.11
N ASN A 353 -29.57 11.04 -6.01
CA ASN A 353 -28.69 10.51 -7.05
C ASN A 353 -28.97 9.02 -7.34
N SER A 354 -29.29 8.23 -6.32
CA SER A 354 -29.64 6.82 -6.54
C SER A 354 -30.94 6.64 -7.32
N ILE A 355 -31.93 7.52 -7.11
CA ILE A 355 -33.18 7.52 -7.86
C ILE A 355 -32.94 8.01 -9.29
N ASP A 356 -32.18 9.10 -9.45
CA ASP A 356 -31.88 9.69 -10.76
C ASP A 356 -31.06 8.75 -11.65
N LEU A 357 -30.20 7.92 -11.05
CA LEU A 357 -29.37 6.92 -11.74
C LEU A 357 -30.04 5.54 -11.87
N ASP A 358 -31.28 5.38 -11.38
CA ASP A 358 -32.02 4.10 -11.33
C ASP A 358 -31.24 2.97 -10.63
N ILE A 359 -30.53 3.31 -9.54
CA ILE A 359 -29.76 2.36 -8.72
C ILE A 359 -30.50 2.14 -7.39
N PRO A 360 -31.17 0.99 -7.19
CA PRO A 360 -31.98 0.78 -6.00
C PRO A 360 -31.11 0.60 -4.74
N LEU A 361 -31.21 1.56 -3.81
CA LEU A 361 -30.61 1.43 -2.48
C LEU A 361 -31.46 0.54 -1.56
N PRO A 362 -30.85 -0.13 -0.57
CA PRO A 362 -31.58 -0.93 0.41
C PRO A 362 -32.57 -0.07 1.23
N GLU A 363 -33.73 -0.63 1.58
CA GLU A 363 -34.74 0.05 2.43
C GLU A 363 -34.17 0.52 3.78
N ALA A 364 -33.13 -0.14 4.27
CA ALA A 364 -32.41 0.28 5.48
C ALA A 364 -31.82 1.70 5.36
N CYS A 365 -31.38 2.12 4.17
CA CYS A 365 -30.91 3.49 3.92
C CYS A 365 -32.06 4.50 4.03
N ASN A 366 -33.25 4.16 3.53
CA ASN A 366 -34.45 4.99 3.67
C ASN A 366 -34.84 5.16 5.14
N GLN A 367 -34.81 4.07 5.92
CA GLN A 367 -35.07 4.11 7.35
C GLN A 367 -34.07 4.99 8.09
N LYS A 368 -32.76 4.83 7.81
CA LYS A 368 -31.69 5.66 8.38
C LYS A 368 -31.87 7.15 8.03
N LEU A 369 -32.27 7.49 6.80
CA LEU A 369 -32.54 8.88 6.41
C LEU A 369 -33.73 9.46 7.18
N LEU A 370 -34.82 8.69 7.35
CA LEU A 370 -35.97 9.09 8.16
C LEU A 370 -35.60 9.29 9.62
N ASP A 371 -34.75 8.44 10.19
CA ASP A 371 -34.26 8.59 11.56
C ASP A 371 -33.48 9.90 11.75
N LEU A 372 -32.63 10.26 10.76
CA LEU A 372 -31.93 11.56 10.75
C LEU A 372 -32.91 12.74 10.65
N LEU A 373 -33.89 12.68 9.74
CA LEU A 373 -34.91 13.73 9.56
C LEU A 373 -35.75 13.96 10.82
N LEU A 374 -36.08 12.87 11.52
CA LEU A 374 -36.88 12.90 12.75
C LEU A 374 -36.04 13.22 14.00
N GLY A 375 -34.73 13.47 13.85
CA GLY A 375 -33.83 13.77 14.96
C GLY A 375 -33.71 12.63 15.98
N ARG A 376 -34.03 11.38 15.58
CA ARG A 376 -33.92 10.21 16.45
C ARG A 376 -32.48 9.72 16.35
N PRO A 377 -31.63 9.89 17.40
CA PRO A 377 -30.32 9.29 17.37
C PRO A 377 -30.53 7.77 17.27
N GLY A 378 -29.95 7.16 16.24
CA GLY A 378 -30.12 5.75 15.92
C GLY A 378 -30.15 4.88 17.17
N SER A 379 -31.25 4.15 17.32
CA SER A 379 -31.45 3.16 18.36
C SER A 379 -30.39 2.05 18.23
N LEU A 380 -29.24 2.25 18.86
CA LEU A 380 -28.43 1.18 19.44
C LEU A 380 -29.06 0.64 20.73
N ALA A 381 -30.33 0.98 21.03
CA ALA A 381 -31.09 0.25 22.03
C ALA A 381 -31.40 -1.14 21.46
N LYS A 382 -30.73 -2.15 22.04
CA LYS A 382 -31.18 -3.54 22.04
C LYS A 382 -32.72 -3.57 22.09
N PRO A 383 -33.40 -4.45 21.36
CA PRO A 383 -34.83 -4.61 21.53
C PRO A 383 -35.07 -5.10 22.97
N THR A 384 -35.42 -4.19 23.88
CA THR A 384 -35.94 -4.55 25.18
C THR A 384 -37.28 -5.23 24.94
N ALA A 385 -37.47 -6.36 25.61
CA ALA A 385 -38.61 -7.28 25.46
C ALA A 385 -40.00 -6.62 25.62
N GLU A 386 -40.05 -5.38 26.10
CA GLU A 386 -41.28 -4.59 26.27
C GLU A 386 -41.90 -4.09 24.95
N SER A 387 -41.11 -3.88 23.88
CA SER A 387 -41.67 -3.38 22.60
C SER A 387 -42.37 -4.50 21.80
N ALA A 388 -41.94 -5.75 21.97
CA ALA A 388 -42.59 -6.92 21.40
C ALA A 388 -43.94 -7.23 22.08
N ALA A 389 -44.05 -6.98 23.38
CA ALA A 389 -45.28 -7.17 24.14
C ALA A 389 -46.38 -6.17 23.73
N LYS A 390 -46.04 -4.89 23.52
CA LYS A 390 -47.00 -3.86 23.08
C LYS A 390 -47.49 -4.06 21.64
N ARG A 391 -46.68 -4.68 20.76
CA ARG A 391 -47.08 -5.01 19.38
C ARG A 391 -48.06 -6.19 19.32
N LYS A 392 -47.94 -7.18 20.22
CA LYS A 392 -48.90 -8.30 20.31
C LYS A 392 -50.27 -7.88 20.89
N GLN A 393 -50.30 -6.89 21.79
CA GLN A 393 -51.56 -6.44 22.41
C GLN A 393 -52.44 -5.61 21.46
N LYS A 394 -51.87 -4.97 20.43
CA LYS A 394 -52.63 -4.20 19.42
C LYS A 394 -53.22 -5.03 18.28
N LEU A 395 -52.90 -6.33 18.19
CA LEU A 395 -53.35 -7.22 17.12
C LEU A 395 -54.52 -8.14 17.53
N GLN A 396 -54.97 -8.11 18.79
CA GLN A 396 -56.14 -8.89 19.21
C GLN A 396 -57.40 -8.02 19.30
N ALA A 397 -58.25 -8.22 18.27
CA ALA A 397 -59.70 -8.13 18.27
C ALA A 397 -60.38 -6.77 18.54
N LYS A 398 -60.68 -6.04 17.45
CA LYS A 398 -62.03 -5.46 17.30
C LYS A 398 -62.84 -6.39 16.40
N LYS A 399 -63.61 -7.28 17.05
CA LYS A 399 -64.62 -8.12 16.42
C LYS A 399 -65.81 -7.20 16.08
N TYR A 400 -66.06 -6.95 14.81
CA TYR A 400 -67.26 -6.25 14.36
C TYR A 400 -68.42 -7.25 14.35
N GLU A 401 -69.48 -6.97 15.10
CA GLU A 401 -70.77 -7.64 14.95
C GLU A 401 -71.63 -6.84 13.97
N LEU A 402 -71.95 -7.44 12.82
CA LEU A 402 -72.97 -6.95 11.91
C LEU A 402 -74.34 -7.34 12.48
N LYS A 403 -75.17 -6.34 12.79
CA LYS A 403 -76.61 -6.55 13.04
C LYS A 403 -77.32 -6.56 11.69
N PHE A 404 -78.06 -7.63 11.43
CA PHE A 404 -78.94 -7.79 10.27
C PHE A 404 -80.13 -6.85 10.33
#